data_AF-A0A0Q0VZ85-F1
#
_entry.id   AF-A0A0Q0VZ85-F1
#
_cell.length_a   1.000
_cell.length_b   1.000
_cell.length_c   1.000
_cell.angle_alpha   90.00
_cell.angle_beta   90.00
_cell.angle_gamma   90.00
#
_symmetry.space_group_name_H-M   'P 1'
#
loop_
_entity.id
_entity.type
_entity.pdbx_description
1 polymer ?
#
loop_
_entity_poly.entity_id
_entity_poly.type
_entity_poly.pdbx_seq_one_letter_code
_entity_poly.pdbx_strand_id
1 'polypeptide(L)'
;MPMRVSFTLDPETMDHIDKFAKEHGIERNRAILEFIENGYEKLTEGGTIKLNQQRAFEEYNTIRKDLQEIKQKMNDLTEEVRLIHHTIDVEWGREMRAVPYQSKRWWEFWKTE
;
A
#
# COMPACT_ATOMS: atom_id res chain seq x y z
N MET A 1 -13.24 14.19 33.43
CA MET A 1 -13.28 12.82 32.85
C MET A 1 -11.92 12.50 32.27
N PRO A 2 -11.26 11.38 32.61
CA PRO A 2 -10.01 11.01 31.96
C PRO A 2 -10.26 10.52 30.53
N MET A 3 -9.67 11.19 29.55
CA MET A 3 -9.71 10.76 28.14
C MET A 3 -8.40 10.02 27.82
N ARG A 4 -8.51 8.80 27.30
CA ARG A 4 -7.37 8.04 26.78
C ARG A 4 -7.35 8.14 25.27
N VAL A 5 -6.24 8.62 24.72
CA VAL A 5 -6.02 8.70 23.27
C VAL A 5 -4.88 7.77 22.91
N SER A 6 -5.05 7.00 21.84
CA SER A 6 -4.03 6.13 21.27
C SER A 6 -3.98 6.33 19.78
N PHE A 7 -2.79 6.55 19.23
CA PHE A 7 -2.56 6.74 17.82
C PHE A 7 -1.19 6.15 17.44
N THR A 8 -1.03 5.83 16.17
CA THR A 8 0.22 5.34 15.59
C THR A 8 0.97 6.49 14.93
N LEU A 9 2.28 6.59 15.16
CA LEU A 9 3.14 7.57 14.52
C LEU A 9 4.17 6.88 13.64
N ASP A 10 4.63 7.58 12.60
CA ASP A 10 5.81 7.16 11.86
C ASP A 10 7.07 7.23 12.75
N PRO A 11 8.06 6.34 12.54
CA PRO A 11 9.25 6.28 13.39
C PRO A 11 10.05 7.58 13.41
N GLU A 12 10.08 8.32 12.30
CA GLU A 12 10.82 9.58 12.17
C GLU A 12 10.19 10.69 13.03
N THR A 13 8.86 10.81 13.03
CA THR A 13 8.14 11.74 13.90
C THR A 13 8.29 11.37 15.36
N MET A 14 8.32 10.07 15.68
CA MET A 14 8.59 9.60 17.04
C MET A 14 9.98 9.99 17.53
N ASP A 15 11.00 9.89 16.68
CA ASP A 15 12.37 10.30 16.99
C ASP A 15 12.48 11.82 17.23
N HIS A 16 11.73 12.63 16.49
CA HIS A 16 11.67 14.08 16.71
C HIS A 16 11.06 14.42 18.07
N ILE A 17 9.97 13.75 18.44
CA ILE A 17 9.33 13.92 19.74
C ILE A 17 10.28 13.49 20.86
N ASP A 18 11.04 12.41 20.66
CA ASP A 18 12.03 11.93 21.63
C ASP A 18 13.20 12.88 21.83
N LYS A 19 13.68 13.50 20.76
CA LYS A 19 14.72 14.54 20.86
C LYS A 19 14.20 15.74 21.64
N PHE A 20 13.00 16.23 21.31
CA PHE A 20 12.39 17.34 22.03
C PHE A 20 12.17 17.03 23.52
N ALA A 21 11.66 15.82 23.82
CA ALA A 21 11.44 15.35 25.18
C ALA A 21 12.75 15.30 25.99
N LYS A 22 13.85 14.84 25.38
CA LYS A 22 15.17 14.82 26.00
C LYS A 22 15.74 16.23 26.21
N GLU A 23 15.57 17.13 25.25
CA GLU A 23 16.03 18.52 25.35
C GLU A 23 15.33 19.28 26.47
N HIS A 24 14.04 19.02 26.68
CA HIS A 24 13.23 19.67 27.71
C HIS A 24 13.15 18.87 29.03
N GLY A 25 13.76 17.69 29.08
CA GLY A 25 13.78 16.82 30.26
C GLY A 25 12.41 16.29 30.68
N ILE A 26 11.47 16.18 29.74
CA ILE A 26 10.08 15.75 29.99
C ILE A 26 9.80 14.35 29.46
N GLU A 27 8.75 13.70 29.98
CA GLU A 27 8.32 12.41 29.45
C GLU A 27 7.71 12.55 28.05
N ARG A 28 7.93 11.56 27.19
CA ARG A 28 7.43 11.52 25.81
C ARG A 28 5.93 11.82 25.70
N ASN A 29 5.11 11.23 26.55
CA ASN A 29 3.66 11.45 26.54
C ASN A 29 3.30 12.91 26.85
N ARG A 30 4.09 13.57 27.69
CA ARG A 30 3.91 14.98 28.03
C ARG A 30 4.39 15.89 26.90
N ALA A 31 5.52 15.57 26.27
CA ALA A 31 5.99 16.26 25.06
C ALA A 31 4.94 16.23 23.94
N ILE A 32 4.30 15.07 23.73
CA ILE A 32 3.21 14.92 22.76
C ILE A 32 2.05 15.88 23.06
N LEU A 33 1.62 15.93 24.33
CA LEU A 33 0.52 16.81 24.73
C LEU A 33 0.89 18.28 24.54
N GLU A 34 2.10 18.67 24.90
CA GLU A 34 2.59 20.04 24.70
C GLU A 34 2.66 20.41 23.21
N PHE A 35 3.03 19.49 22.32
CA PHE A 35 2.97 19.75 20.87
C PHE A 35 1.54 19.96 20.36
N ILE A 36 0.58 19.17 20.88
CA ILE A 36 -0.83 19.30 20.51
C ILE A 36 -1.40 20.61 21.04
N GLU A 37 -1.12 20.96 22.29
CA GLU A 37 -1.56 22.20 22.93
C GLU A 37 -0.97 23.42 22.23
N ASN A 38 0.35 23.45 22.01
CA ASN A 38 1.02 24.53 21.27
C ASN A 38 0.50 24.64 19.82
N GLY A 39 0.17 23.51 19.19
CA GLY A 39 -0.45 23.48 17.86
C GLY A 39 -1.86 24.08 17.87
N TYR A 40 -2.65 23.77 18.90
CA TYR A 40 -3.98 24.32 19.10
C TYR A 40 -3.95 25.82 19.39
N GLU A 41 -3.09 26.26 20.32
CA GLU A 41 -2.89 27.68 20.65
C GLU A 41 -2.51 28.48 19.41
N LYS A 42 -1.53 28.01 18.65
CA LYS A 42 -1.13 28.64 17.38
C LYS A 42 -2.28 28.71 16.37
N LEU A 43 -3.14 27.70 16.29
CA LEU A 43 -4.31 27.72 15.40
C LEU A 43 -5.34 28.77 15.86
N THR A 44 -5.56 28.88 17.18
CA THR A 44 -6.55 29.80 17.77
C THR A 44 -6.11 31.26 17.78
N GLU A 45 -4.80 31.54 17.87
CA GLU A 45 -4.21 32.88 17.80
C GLU A 45 -4.14 33.44 16.36
N GLY A 46 -4.81 32.79 15.40
CA GLY A 46 -4.84 33.19 13.98
C GLY A 46 -3.67 32.65 13.16
N GLY A 47 -2.87 31.73 13.71
CA GLY A 47 -1.86 31.01 12.96
C GLY A 47 -2.52 30.06 11.96
N THR A 48 -2.37 30.35 10.68
CA THR A 48 -2.73 29.40 9.62
C THR A 48 -1.78 28.21 9.69
N ILE A 49 -2.21 27.10 10.29
CA ILE A 49 -1.55 25.81 10.04
C ILE A 49 -1.83 25.47 8.58
N LYS A 50 -0.85 25.68 7.71
CA LYS A 50 -0.88 25.09 6.38
C LYS A 50 -0.78 23.58 6.58
N LEU A 51 -1.93 22.90 6.61
CA LEU A 51 -1.98 21.47 6.35
C LEU A 51 -1.13 21.24 5.11
N ASN A 52 -0.02 20.52 5.28
CA ASN A 52 1.03 20.48 4.27
C ASN A 52 0.53 19.69 3.06
N GLN A 53 -0.18 20.37 2.15
CA GLN A 53 -0.78 19.80 0.94
C GLN A 53 0.27 19.10 0.06
N GLN A 54 1.55 19.48 0.19
CA GLN A 54 2.66 18.81 -0.48
C GLN A 54 2.85 17.36 -0.01
N ARG A 55 2.73 17.08 1.30
CA ARG A 55 2.83 15.71 1.85
C ARG A 55 1.72 14.80 1.30
N ALA A 56 0.48 15.31 1.26
CA ALA A 56 -0.64 14.59 0.67
C ALA A 56 -0.49 14.36 -0.84
N PHE A 57 0.14 15.30 -1.56
CA PHE A 57 0.37 15.19 -3.00
C PHE A 57 1.51 14.21 -3.34
N GLU A 58 2.58 14.21 -2.55
CA GLU A 58 3.70 13.25 -2.70
C GLU A 58 3.27 11.82 -2.37
N GLU A 59 2.50 11.65 -1.29
CA GLU A 59 1.88 10.35 -0.94
C GLU A 59 0.93 9.89 -2.05
N TYR A 60 0.09 10.78 -2.59
CA TYR A 60 -0.80 10.47 -3.70
C TYR A 60 -0.05 10.05 -4.97
N ASN A 61 1.03 10.76 -5.33
CA ASN A 61 1.84 10.42 -6.50
C ASN A 61 2.57 9.08 -6.33
N THR A 62 3.04 8.80 -5.12
CA THR A 62 3.67 7.51 -4.78
C THR A 62 2.67 6.38 -4.96
N ILE A 63 1.48 6.49 -4.36
CA ILE A 63 0.39 5.50 -4.50
C ILE A 63 0.01 5.30 -5.96
N ARG A 64 -0.09 6.38 -6.74
CA ARG A 64 -0.43 6.30 -8.17
C ARG A 64 0.63 5.55 -8.98
N LYS A 65 1.91 5.76 -8.67
CA LYS A 65 3.02 5.06 -9.31
C LYS A 65 3.01 3.57 -8.96
N ASP A 66 2.80 3.23 -7.70
CA ASP A 66 2.73 1.85 -7.23
C ASP A 66 1.55 1.10 -7.89
N LEU A 67 0.39 1.76 -8.02
CA LEU A 67 -0.75 1.20 -8.75
C LEU A 67 -0.47 0.95 -10.23
N GLN A 68 0.28 1.85 -10.88
CA GLN A 68 0.70 1.64 -12.28
C GLN A 68 1.66 0.46 -12.41
N GLU A 69 2.59 0.30 -11.46
CA GLU A 69 3.51 -0.83 -11.45
C GLU A 69 2.77 -2.16 -11.22
N ILE A 70 1.82 -2.20 -10.28
CA ILE A 70 0.96 -3.37 -10.06
C ILE A 70 0.17 -3.72 -11.31
N LYS A 71 -0.42 -2.72 -11.97
CA LYS A 71 -1.16 -2.94 -13.23
C LYS A 71 -0.26 -3.53 -14.30
N GLN A 72 0.98 -3.06 -14.42
CA GLN A 72 1.93 -3.60 -15.38
C GLN A 72 2.27 -5.06 -15.06
N LYS A 73 2.60 -5.37 -13.79
CA LYS A 73 2.86 -6.75 -13.36
C LYS A 73 1.69 -7.70 -13.60
N MET A 74 0.45 -7.23 -13.41
CA MET A 74 -0.75 -8.03 -13.72
C MET A 74 -0.91 -8.29 -15.22
N ASN A 75 -0.59 -7.32 -16.08
CA ASN A 75 -0.60 -7.51 -17.52
C ASN A 75 0.46 -8.53 -17.95
N ASP A 76 1.68 -8.42 -17.41
CA ASP A 76 2.77 -9.33 -17.70
C ASP A 76 2.39 -10.76 -17.29
N LEU A 77 1.80 -10.94 -16.11
CA LEU A 77 1.29 -12.24 -15.65
C LEU A 77 0.17 -12.79 -16.54
N THR A 78 -0.69 -11.92 -17.08
CA THR A 78 -1.74 -12.33 -18.02
C THR A 78 -1.14 -12.85 -19.33
N GLU A 79 -0.09 -12.21 -19.85
CA GLU A 79 0.61 -12.68 -21.05
C GLU A 79 1.37 -13.99 -20.78
N GLU A 80 2.03 -14.14 -19.64
CA GLU A 80 2.67 -15.40 -19.25
C GLU A 80 1.66 -16.55 -19.18
N VAL A 81 0.49 -16.33 -18.57
CA VAL A 81 -0.59 -17.33 -18.53
C VAL A 81 -1.07 -17.69 -19.94
N ARG A 82 -1.19 -16.71 -20.86
CA ARG A 82 -1.53 -17.00 -22.26
C ARG A 82 -0.46 -17.84 -22.95
N LEU A 83 0.82 -17.54 -22.72
CA LEU A 83 1.94 -18.31 -23.28
C LEU A 83 1.97 -19.74 -22.74
N ILE A 84 1.74 -19.92 -21.44
CA ILE A 84 1.61 -21.24 -20.82
C ILE A 84 0.45 -22.00 -21.44
N HIS A 85 -0.73 -21.38 -21.57
CA HIS A 85 -1.89 -22.00 -22.22
C HIS A 85 -1.59 -22.41 -23.66
N HIS A 86 -0.94 -21.55 -24.44
CA HIS A 86 -0.54 -21.86 -25.81
C HIS A 86 0.47 -23.01 -25.88
N THR A 87 1.44 -23.05 -24.97
CA THR A 87 2.46 -24.11 -24.91
C THR A 87 1.81 -25.45 -24.58
N ILE A 88 0.94 -25.49 -23.58
CA ILE A 88 0.17 -26.68 -23.22
C ILE A 88 -0.71 -27.14 -24.39
N ASP A 89 -1.39 -26.22 -25.09
CA ASP A 89 -2.17 -26.54 -26.30
C ASP A 89 -1.32 -27.23 -27.39
N VAL A 90 -0.12 -26.72 -27.64
CA VAL A 90 0.79 -27.23 -28.67
C VAL A 90 1.39 -28.58 -28.27
N GLU A 91 1.79 -28.74 -27.01
CA GLU A 91 2.30 -30.01 -26.48
C GLU A 91 1.21 -31.09 -26.49
N TRP A 92 0.00 -30.75 -26.03
CA TRP A 92 -1.16 -31.64 -26.07
C TRP A 92 -1.50 -32.07 -27.50
N GLY A 93 -1.48 -31.14 -28.48
CA GLY A 93 -1.68 -31.47 -29.89
C GLY A 93 -0.58 -32.35 -30.50
N ARG A 94 0.64 -32.32 -29.95
CA ARG A 94 1.73 -33.22 -30.36
C ARG A 94 1.58 -34.62 -29.77
N GLU A 95 1.19 -34.73 -28.50
CA GLU A 95 0.98 -36.01 -27.81
C GLU A 95 -0.28 -36.75 -28.25
N MET A 96 -1.37 -36.03 -28.55
CA MET A 96 -2.68 -36.62 -28.88
C MET A 96 -2.87 -37.13 -30.31
N ARG A 97 -1.83 -37.15 -31.16
CA ARG A 97 -1.95 -37.67 -32.54
C ARG A 97 -2.42 -39.12 -32.63
N ALA A 98 -2.49 -39.86 -31.52
CA ALA A 98 -2.88 -41.26 -31.51
C ALA A 98 -4.34 -41.55 -31.07
N VAL A 99 -5.08 -40.64 -30.40
CA VAL A 99 -6.34 -41.06 -29.73
C VAL A 99 -7.48 -40.01 -29.79
N PRO A 100 -8.55 -40.25 -30.58
CA PRO A 100 -9.62 -39.27 -30.86
C PRO A 100 -10.61 -38.92 -29.73
N TYR A 101 -10.64 -39.63 -28.60
CA TYR A 101 -11.75 -39.54 -27.64
C TYR A 101 -11.47 -38.75 -26.34
N GLN A 102 -10.29 -38.14 -26.19
CA GLN A 102 -9.98 -37.26 -25.04
C GLN A 102 -10.07 -35.78 -25.47
N SER A 103 -11.28 -35.32 -25.80
CA SER A 103 -11.50 -33.96 -26.32
C SER A 103 -11.69 -32.88 -25.24
N LYS A 104 -11.67 -33.22 -23.95
CA LYS A 104 -11.84 -32.25 -22.85
C LYS A 104 -10.48 -31.81 -22.32
N ARG A 105 -10.16 -30.53 -22.49
CA ARG A 105 -8.89 -29.92 -22.07
C ARG A 105 -8.88 -29.77 -20.55
N TRP A 106 -7.90 -30.34 -19.87
CA TRP A 106 -7.85 -30.39 -18.39
C TRP A 106 -7.72 -29.00 -17.74
N TRP A 107 -7.27 -27.98 -18.48
CA TRP A 107 -7.16 -26.59 -18.03
C TRP A 107 -8.42 -25.74 -18.26
N GLU A 108 -9.49 -26.29 -18.86
CA GLU A 108 -10.78 -25.61 -19.01
C GLU A 108 -11.66 -25.65 -17.73
N PHE A 109 -11.11 -26.10 -16.60
CA PHE A 109 -11.85 -26.24 -15.33
C PHE A 109 -12.37 -24.92 -14.74
N TRP A 110 -11.81 -23.77 -15.15
CA TRP A 110 -12.26 -22.45 -14.74
C TRP A 110 -13.44 -21.91 -15.56
N LYS A 111 -13.74 -22.53 -16.72
CA LYS A 111 -14.93 -22.23 -17.52
C LYS A 111 -16.10 -23.03 -16.96
N THR A 112 -16.59 -22.63 -15.79
CA THR A 112 -17.96 -22.96 -15.37
C THR A 112 -18.94 -22.21 -16.28
N GLU A 113 -19.95 -22.93 -16.78
CA GLU A 113 -21.10 -22.40 -17.54
C GLU A 113 -21.80 -21.22 -16.85
#